data_AF-A0A4R9PXX5-F1
#
_entry.id   AF-A0A4R9PXX5-F1
#
_cell.length_a   1.000
_cell.length_b   1.000
_cell.length_c   1.000
_cell.angle_alpha   90.00
_cell.angle_beta   90.00
_cell.angle_gamma   90.00
#
_symmetry.space_group_name_H-M   'P 1'
#
loop_
_entity.id
_entity.type
_entity.pdbx_description
1 polymer ?
#
loop_
_entity_poly.entity_id
_entity_poly.type
_entity_poly.pdbx_seq_one_letter_code
_entity_poly.pdbx_strand_id
1 'polypeptide(L)'
;MPSLAIEAKKNAKADAAYDAVLQLLYSKSHMPGQHLSDKELASDLNIGRTPIREALIRLAAEGKIVSFPQRGYFTRPLVEWVLLDSYVVARETL
;
A
#
# COMPACT_ATOMS: atom_id res chain seq x y z
N MET A 1 -29.41 -14.01 -8.07
CA MET A 1 -28.12 -13.53 -8.59
C MET A 1 -27.78 -12.12 -8.05
N PRO A 2 -27.30 -11.97 -6.80
CA PRO A 2 -26.88 -10.68 -6.22
C PRO A 2 -25.36 -10.38 -6.31
N SER A 3 -24.57 -11.25 -6.95
CA SER A 3 -23.09 -11.21 -6.87
C SER A 3 -22.44 -9.99 -7.56
N LEU A 4 -22.93 -9.57 -8.73
CA LEU A 4 -22.27 -8.55 -9.56
C LEU A 4 -22.30 -7.14 -8.94
N ALA A 5 -23.41 -6.76 -8.32
CA ALA A 5 -23.56 -5.41 -7.75
C ALA A 5 -22.72 -5.21 -6.48
N ILE A 6 -22.52 -6.28 -5.70
CA ILE A 6 -21.70 -6.26 -4.49
C ILE A 6 -20.21 -6.19 -4.88
N GLU A 7 -19.79 -6.97 -5.88
CA GLU A 7 -18.43 -6.96 -6.43
C GLU A 7 -18.05 -5.57 -6.99
N ALA A 8 -18.91 -4.99 -7.83
CA ALA A 8 -18.68 -3.68 -8.43
C ALA A 8 -18.57 -2.56 -7.37
N LYS A 9 -19.42 -2.61 -6.33
CA LYS A 9 -19.35 -1.66 -5.22
C LYS A 9 -18.11 -1.84 -4.35
N LYS A 10 -17.60 -3.06 -4.23
CA LYS A 10 -16.34 -3.37 -3.54
C LYS A 10 -15.14 -2.79 -4.30
N ASN A 11 -15.09 -3.01 -5.61
CA ASN A 11 -14.04 -2.45 -6.47
C ASN A 11 -14.06 -0.92 -6.43
N ALA A 12 -15.23 -0.28 -6.48
CA ALA A 12 -15.32 1.18 -6.38
C ALA A 12 -14.73 1.75 -5.08
N LYS A 13 -14.85 1.02 -3.95
CA LYS A 13 -14.23 1.44 -2.68
C LYS A 13 -12.72 1.22 -2.67
N ALA A 14 -12.23 0.16 -3.30
CA ALA A 14 -10.80 -0.10 -3.43
C ALA A 14 -10.14 0.91 -4.38
N ASP A 15 -10.83 1.31 -5.45
CA ASP A 15 -10.38 2.36 -6.37
C ASP A 15 -10.33 3.72 -5.67
N ALA A 16 -11.39 4.08 -4.93
CA ALA A 16 -11.38 5.30 -4.13
C ALA A 16 -10.27 5.31 -3.05
N ALA A 17 -10.01 4.15 -2.43
CA ALA A 17 -8.91 3.99 -1.49
C ALA A 17 -7.55 4.18 -2.17
N TYR A 18 -7.38 3.61 -3.36
CA TYR A 18 -6.15 3.75 -4.15
C TYR A 18 -5.89 5.22 -4.46
N ASP A 19 -6.88 5.93 -5.02
CA ASP A 19 -6.72 7.34 -5.39
C ASP A 19 -6.41 8.20 -4.15
N ALA A 20 -7.12 7.97 -3.05
CA ALA A 20 -6.90 8.71 -1.81
C ALA A 20 -5.49 8.49 -1.23
N VAL A 21 -5.02 7.25 -1.16
CA VAL A 21 -3.66 6.94 -0.68
C VAL A 21 -2.61 7.49 -1.64
N LEU A 22 -2.84 7.42 -2.95
CA LEU A 22 -1.92 7.96 -3.95
C LEU A 22 -1.80 9.49 -3.84
N GLN A 23 -2.90 10.20 -3.61
CA GLN A 23 -2.89 11.64 -3.34
C GLN A 23 -2.12 11.97 -2.06
N LEU A 24 -2.30 11.18 -0.99
CA LEU A 24 -1.51 11.33 0.23
C LEU A 24 -0.01 11.17 -0.05
N LEU A 25 0.40 10.13 -0.78
CA LEU A 25 1.80 9.90 -1.14
C LEU A 25 2.45 11.06 -1.91
N TYR A 26 1.68 11.75 -2.75
CA TYR A 26 2.16 12.92 -3.51
C TYR A 26 2.04 14.24 -2.75
N SER A 27 1.19 14.30 -1.72
CA SER A 27 1.18 15.42 -0.79
C SER A 27 2.51 15.46 -0.03
N LYS A 28 3.04 16.66 0.26
CA LYS A 28 4.27 16.84 1.06
C LYS A 28 4.14 16.36 2.52
N SER A 29 3.07 15.65 2.86
CA SER A 29 2.74 15.26 4.23
C SER A 29 3.44 13.99 4.69
N HIS A 30 4.00 13.18 3.80
CA HIS A 30 4.65 11.93 4.18
C HIS A 30 6.16 11.97 4.06
N MET A 31 6.81 11.55 5.14
CA MET A 31 8.26 11.36 5.14
C MET A 31 8.61 10.11 4.32
N PRO A 32 9.72 10.13 3.59
CA PRO A 32 10.23 8.95 2.91
C PRO A 32 10.53 7.84 3.92
N GLY A 33 10.14 6.59 3.61
CA GLY A 33 10.27 5.46 4.52
C GLY A 33 9.25 5.44 5.67
N GLN A 34 8.22 6.29 5.65
CA GLN A 34 7.16 6.28 6.66
C GLN A 34 6.28 5.03 6.53
N HIS A 35 5.94 4.43 7.66
CA HIS A 35 5.00 3.31 7.72
C HIS A 35 3.58 3.75 7.34
N LEU A 36 2.92 2.95 6.49
CA LEU A 36 1.57 3.12 6.01
C LEU A 36 0.66 2.10 6.70
N SER A 37 0.14 2.49 7.87
CA SER A 37 -0.77 1.65 8.66
C SER A 37 -2.15 1.60 8.00
N ASP A 38 -2.62 0.39 7.65
CA ASP A 38 -3.95 0.18 7.09
C ASP A 38 -5.07 0.66 8.03
N LYS A 39 -4.83 0.55 9.34
CA LYS A 39 -5.76 1.00 10.39
C LYS A 39 -5.84 2.53 10.45
N GLU A 40 -4.71 3.22 10.40
CA GLU A 40 -4.66 4.69 10.46
C GLU A 40 -5.25 5.27 9.18
N LEU A 41 -4.83 4.79 8.01
CA LEU A 41 -5.39 5.18 6.72
C LEU A 41 -6.89 4.94 6.63
N ALA A 42 -7.39 3.83 7.17
CA ALA A 42 -8.82 3.56 7.22
C ALA A 42 -9.59 4.59 8.06
N SER A 43 -9.03 5.00 9.20
CA SER A 43 -9.60 6.02 10.06
C SER A 43 -9.56 7.40 9.40
N ASP A 44 -8.39 7.80 8.89
CA ASP A 44 -8.15 9.14 8.35
C ASP A 44 -8.91 9.39 7.06
N LEU A 45 -9.01 8.37 6.20
CA LEU A 45 -9.76 8.45 4.94
C LEU A 45 -11.23 8.08 5.09
N ASN A 46 -11.67 7.63 6.27
CA ASN A 46 -13.01 7.10 6.52
C ASN A 46 -13.42 5.99 5.52
N ILE A 47 -12.47 5.12 5.18
CA ILE A 47 -12.62 3.99 4.28
C ILE A 47 -12.32 2.70 5.05
N GLY A 48 -13.07 1.62 4.79
CA GLY A 48 -12.85 0.35 5.49
C GLY A 48 -11.45 -0.23 5.29
N ARG A 49 -10.96 -1.03 6.25
CA ARG A 49 -9.61 -1.63 6.19
C ARG A 49 -9.38 -2.55 4.99
N THR A 50 -10.40 -3.31 4.57
CA THR A 50 -10.29 -4.21 3.41
C THR A 50 -9.95 -3.47 2.11
N PRO A 51 -10.72 -2.44 1.69
CA PRO A 51 -10.36 -1.66 0.49
C PRO A 51 -9.05 -0.89 0.63
N ILE A 52 -8.69 -0.41 1.83
CA ILE A 52 -7.35 0.17 2.08
C ILE A 52 -6.25 -0.86 1.82
N ARG A 53 -6.40 -2.09 2.34
CA ARG A 53 -5.41 -3.15 2.14
C ARG A 53 -5.29 -3.56 0.67
N GLU A 54 -6.40 -3.66 -0.05
CA GLU A 54 -6.41 -3.94 -1.50
C GLU A 54 -5.70 -2.81 -2.28
N ALA A 55 -5.93 -1.56 -1.92
CA ALA A 55 -5.22 -0.41 -2.50
C ALA A 55 -3.71 -0.44 -2.23
N LEU A 56 -3.30 -0.73 -0.99
CA LEU A 56 -1.87 -0.84 -0.63
C LEU A 56 -1.17 -1.99 -1.37
N ILE A 57 -1.83 -3.14 -1.54
CA ILE A 57 -1.32 -4.25 -2.36
C ILE A 57 -1.06 -3.78 -3.80
N ARG A 58 -2.02 -3.08 -4.41
CA ARG A 58 -1.89 -2.56 -5.77
C ARG A 58 -0.77 -1.53 -5.89
N LEU A 59 -0.71 -0.56 -4.98
CA LEU A 59 0.34 0.45 -4.94
C LEU A 59 1.74 -0.16 -4.78
N ALA A 60 1.88 -1.22 -4.00
CA ALA A 60 3.13 -1.95 -3.84
C ALA A 60 3.52 -2.71 -5.12
N ALA A 61 2.54 -3.38 -5.76
CA ALA A 61 2.75 -4.07 -7.04
C ALA A 61 3.19 -3.10 -8.17
N GLU A 62 2.74 -1.85 -8.11
CA GLU A 62 3.11 -0.78 -9.05
C GLU A 62 4.41 -0.04 -8.65
N GLY A 63 5.08 -0.42 -7.56
CA GLY A 63 6.32 0.22 -7.09
C GLY A 63 6.13 1.63 -6.52
N LYS A 64 4.88 2.03 -6.22
CA LYS A 64 4.57 3.34 -5.62
C LYS A 64 4.98 3.39 -4.14
N ILE A 65 4.92 2.24 -3.46
CA ILE A 65 5.30 2.03 -2.05
C ILE A 65 6.09 0.72 -1.94
N VAL A 66 6.72 0.48 -0.79
CA VAL A 66 7.48 -0.74 -0.50
C VAL A 66 6.68 -1.61 0.47
N SER A 67 6.65 -2.92 0.22
CA SER A 67 6.06 -3.91 1.12
C SER A 67 7.17 -4.72 1.79
N PHE A 68 7.20 -4.72 3.12
CA PHE A 68 8.11 -5.58 3.89
C PHE A 68 7.34 -6.74 4.52
N PRO A 69 7.77 -7.99 4.31
CA PRO A 69 7.15 -9.16 4.95
C PRO A 69 6.98 -8.95 6.46
N GLN A 70 5.78 -9.22 6.97
CA GLN A 70 5.39 -9.08 8.39
C GLN A 70 5.45 -7.66 8.98
N ARG A 71 6.03 -6.68 8.29
CA ARG A 71 6.17 -5.29 8.76
C ARG A 71 5.18 -4.32 8.11
N GLY A 72 4.56 -4.70 7.00
CA GLY A 72 3.54 -3.88 6.34
C GLY A 72 4.09 -3.05 5.19
N TYR A 73 3.50 -1.87 4.96
CA TYR A 73 3.77 -1.03 3.79
C TYR A 73 4.44 0.28 4.19
N PHE A 74 5.31 0.81 3.33
CA PHE A 74 6.10 2.00 3.63
C PHE A 74 6.23 2.88 2.39
N THR A 75 6.28 4.20 2.58
CA THR A 75 6.55 5.14 1.48
C THR A 75 7.95 4.91 0.91
N ARG A 76 8.16 5.22 -0.38
CA ARG A 76 9.48 5.05 -0.99
C ARG A 76 10.48 6.01 -0.33
N PRO A 77 11.67 5.54 0.08
CA PRO A 77 12.72 6.44 0.56
C PRO A 77 13.24 7.34 -0.57
N LEU A 78 13.77 8.53 -0.22
CA LEU A 78 14.32 9.49 -1.19
C LEU A 78 15.62 9.03 -1.85
N VAL A 79 16.34 8.14 -1.17
CA VAL A 79 17.49 7.43 -1.73
C VAL A 79 17.02 6.04 -2.13
N GLU A 80 17.48 5.57 -3.29
CA GLU A 80 17.12 4.29 -3.90
C GLU A 80 17.63 3.11 -3.03
N TRP A 81 17.03 2.87 -1.85
CA TRP A 81 17.30 1.68 -1.02
C TRP A 81 16.91 0.38 -1.72
N VAL A 82 16.19 0.47 -2.84
CA VAL A 82 15.87 -0.64 -3.75
C VAL A 82 17.13 -1.39 -4.18
N LEU A 83 18.29 -0.74 -4.23
CA LEU A 83 19.57 -1.38 -4.56
C LEU A 83 20.15 -2.27 -3.43
N LEU A 84 19.70 -2.13 -2.18
CA LEU A 84 20.22 -2.95 -1.06
C LEU A 84 19.43 -4.24 -0.83
N ASP A 85 18.13 -4.29 -1.09
CA ASP A 85 17.33 -5.51 -0.89
C ASP A 85 17.64 -6.59 -1.93
N SER A 86 18.05 -6.22 -3.16
CA SER A 86 18.55 -7.20 -4.15
C SER A 86 19.85 -7.90 -3.72
N TYR A 87 20.52 -7.41 -2.67
CA TYR A 87 21.73 -8.02 -2.11
C TYR A 87 21.45 -9.01 -0.95
N VAL A 88 20.20 -9.14 -0.47
CA VAL A 88 19.83 -10.10 0.59
C VAL A 88 19.14 -11.36 -0.01
N VAL A 89 19.65 -11.84 -1.15
CA VAL A 89 19.46 -13.26 -1.57
C VAL A 89 20.61 -14.12 -1.01
N ALA A 90 21.16 -13.73 0.15
CA ALA A 90 22.19 -14.48 0.82
C ALA A 90 21.57 -15.44 1.85
N ARG A 91 21.22 -16.62 1.33
CA ARG A 91 21.28 -17.93 2.03
C ARG A 91 20.25 -18.18 3.13
N GLU A 92 19.15 -18.84 2.75
CA GLU A 92 18.53 -19.89 3.58
C GLU A 92 18.07 -21.04 2.69
N THR A 93 19.06 -21.71 2.09
CA THR A 93 18.97 -23.13 1.71
C THR A 93 20.29 -23.78 2.10
N LEU A 94 20.39 -24.18 3.36
CA LEU A 94 21.22 -25.29 3.83
C LEU A 94 20.47 -25.99 4.96
#